data_AF-A0A6I7PTA6-F1
#
_entry.id   AF-A0A6I7PTA6-F1
#
_cell.length_a   1.000
_cell.length_b   1.000
_cell.length_c   1.000
_cell.angle_alpha   90.00
_cell.angle_beta   90.00
_cell.angle_gamma   90.00
#
_symmetry.space_group_name_H-M   'P 1'
#
loop_
_entity.id
_entity.type
_entity.pdbx_description
1 polymer ?
#
loop_
_entity_poly.entity_id
_entity_poly.type
_entity_poly.pdbx_seq_one_letter_code
_entity_poly.pdbx_strand_id
1 'polypeptide(L)'
;MANHRSAEKRARQNLVRSERNRKLRAKLRTAVKSALLSKEESEKKLKLSEAFSKIQKARGVLHPNTVKRKMARLAKAVNRKGSQAAPASR
;
A
#
# COMPACT_ATOMS: atom_id res chain seq x y z
N MET A 1 -4.57 -20.20 25.77
CA MET A 1 -3.34 -20.95 26.11
C MET A 1 -2.89 -21.76 24.92
N ALA A 2 -1.57 -21.87 24.70
CA ALA A 2 -1.03 -22.76 23.69
C ALA A 2 -0.79 -24.13 24.35
N ASN A 3 -1.78 -25.02 24.28
CA ASN A 3 -1.80 -26.23 25.11
C ASN A 3 -0.79 -27.31 24.65
N HIS A 4 -0.16 -27.14 23.47
CA HIS A 4 0.82 -28.06 22.92
C HIS A 4 2.10 -27.32 22.51
N ARG A 5 3.27 -27.98 22.60
CA ARG A 5 4.59 -27.39 22.24
C ARG A 5 4.61 -26.79 20.83
N SER A 6 3.94 -27.44 19.87
CA SER A 6 3.81 -26.91 18.50
C SER A 6 2.96 -25.64 18.44
N ALA A 7 1.89 -25.53 19.23
CA ALA A 7 1.05 -24.34 19.30
C ALA A 7 1.82 -23.16 19.92
N GLU A 8 2.63 -23.41 20.94
CA GLU A 8 3.46 -22.37 21.57
C GLU A 8 4.50 -21.83 20.60
N LYS A 9 5.15 -22.72 19.83
CA LYS A 9 6.03 -22.33 18.72
C LYS A 9 5.30 -21.47 17.68
N ARG A 10 4.07 -21.84 17.29
CA ARG A 10 3.27 -21.05 16.35
C ARG A 10 2.92 -19.68 16.92
N ALA A 11 2.57 -19.59 18.21
CA ALA A 11 2.31 -18.31 18.89
C ALA A 11 3.53 -17.38 18.82
N ARG A 12 4.72 -17.88 19.19
CA ARG A 12 5.98 -17.11 19.10
C ARG A 12 6.27 -16.63 17.67
N GLN A 13 6.13 -17.50 16.67
CA GLN A 13 6.35 -17.10 15.27
C GLN A 13 5.32 -16.08 14.77
N ASN A 14 4.06 -16.20 15.20
CA ASN A 14 2.98 -15.31 14.79
C ASN A 14 3.20 -13.90 15.32
N LEU A 15 3.73 -13.72 16.53
CA LEU A 15 4.09 -12.41 17.06
C LEU A 15 5.10 -11.71 16.16
N VAL A 16 6.21 -12.38 15.82
CA VAL A 16 7.26 -11.83 14.96
C VAL A 16 6.75 -11.51 13.56
N ARG A 17 5.90 -12.38 12.97
CA ARG A 17 5.26 -12.13 11.67
C ARG A 17 4.29 -10.95 11.74
N SER A 18 3.51 -10.84 12.82
CA SER A 18 2.54 -9.78 13.04
C SER A 18 3.21 -8.41 13.10
N GLU A 19 4.30 -8.27 13.86
CA GLU A 19 5.04 -7.02 13.97
C GLU A 19 5.62 -6.57 12.63
N ARG A 20 6.24 -7.49 11.88
CA ARG A 20 6.76 -7.21 10.53
C ARG A 20 5.65 -6.77 9.59
N ASN A 21 4.54 -7.50 9.58
CA ASN A 21 3.38 -7.19 8.72
C ASN A 21 2.72 -5.87 9.11
N ARG A 22 2.63 -5.55 10.40
CA ARG A 22 2.11 -4.27 10.90
C ARG A 22 2.95 -3.11 10.39
N LYS A 23 4.28 -3.19 10.53
CA LYS A 23 5.22 -2.17 10.03
C LYS A 23 5.10 -2.00 8.51
N LEU A 24 5.07 -3.09 7.74
CA LEU A 24 4.91 -3.04 6.28
C LEU A 24 3.57 -2.42 5.86
N ARG A 25 2.47 -2.81 6.50
CA ARG A 25 1.13 -2.25 6.24
C ARG A 25 1.06 -0.76 6.57
N ALA A 26 1.69 -0.33 7.65
CA ALA A 26 1.78 1.09 8.01
C ALA A 26 2.56 1.88 6.94
N LYS A 27 3.77 1.42 6.56
CA LYS A 27 4.58 2.04 5.50
C LYS A 27 3.82 2.16 4.18
N LEU A 28 3.08 1.13 3.79
CA LEU A 28 2.23 1.16 2.59
C LEU A 28 1.12 2.21 2.67
N ARG A 29 0.44 2.33 3.82
CA ARG A 29 -0.59 3.36 4.01
C ARG A 29 0.01 4.76 3.89
N THR A 30 1.18 4.99 4.47
CA THR A 30 1.88 6.27 4.38
C THR A 30 2.29 6.59 2.95
N ALA A 31 2.87 5.63 2.21
CA ALA A 31 3.27 5.81 0.82
C ALA A 31 2.09 6.12 -0.11
N VAL A 32 0.94 5.45 0.10
CA VAL A 32 -0.28 5.75 -0.66
C VAL A 32 -0.81 7.14 -0.31
N LYS A 33 -0.78 7.53 0.97
CA LYS A 33 -1.23 8.87 1.41
C LYS A 33 -0.35 9.98 0.85
N SER A 34 0.99 9.81 0.85
CA SER A 34 1.91 10.80 0.31
C SER A 34 1.73 11.01 -1.20
N ALA A 35 1.54 9.93 -1.96
CA ALA A 35 1.24 10.01 -3.39
C ALA A 35 -0.08 10.76 -3.67
N LEU A 36 -1.10 10.59 -2.82
CA LEU A 36 -2.40 11.26 -2.99
C LEU A 36 -2.41 12.73 -2.56
N LEU A 37 -1.57 13.14 -1.60
CA LEU A 37 -1.54 14.51 -1.07
C LEU A 37 -0.62 15.45 -1.85
N SER A 38 0.25 14.91 -2.71
CA SER A 38 1.19 15.72 -3.47
C SER A 38 0.47 16.58 -4.50
N LYS A 39 0.81 17.87 -4.55
CA LYS A 39 0.19 18.87 -5.43
C LYS A 39 0.98 19.09 -6.71
N GLU A 40 2.30 19.04 -6.62
CA GLU A 40 3.21 19.22 -7.76
C GLU A 40 3.23 18.02 -8.71
N GLU A 41 3.18 18.27 -10.02
CA GLU A 41 3.11 17.25 -11.08
C GLU A 41 4.35 16.34 -11.11
N SER A 42 5.54 16.94 -10.92
CA SER A 42 6.82 16.23 -10.88
C SER A 42 6.92 15.31 -9.66
N GLU A 43 6.57 15.81 -8.47
CA GLU A 43 6.59 15.01 -7.24
C GLU A 43 5.56 13.89 -7.25
N LYS A 44 4.38 14.12 -7.85
CA LYS A 44 3.34 13.09 -7.98
C LYS A 44 3.86 11.87 -8.74
N LYS A 45 4.53 12.07 -9.88
CA LYS A 45 5.07 10.96 -10.70
C LYS A 45 6.11 10.14 -9.92
N LEU A 46 7.02 10.82 -9.23
CA LEU A 46 8.03 10.17 -8.39
C LEU A 46 7.40 9.36 -7.26
N LYS A 47 6.51 9.99 -6.47
CA LYS A 47 5.83 9.34 -5.34
C LYS A 47 4.90 8.21 -5.78
N LEU A 48 4.31 8.30 -6.97
CA LEU A 48 3.50 7.23 -7.57
C LEU A 48 4.36 6.01 -7.95
N SER A 49 5.52 6.23 -8.59
CA SER A 49 6.48 5.17 -8.90
C SER A 49 6.96 4.46 -7.63
N GLU A 50 7.34 5.23 -6.61
CA GLU A 50 7.73 4.68 -5.32
C GLU A 50 6.60 3.88 -4.65
N ALA A 51 5.37 4.40 -4.67
CA ALA A 51 4.22 3.72 -4.09
C ALA A 51 3.94 2.40 -4.82
N PHE A 52 4.05 2.36 -6.14
CA PHE A 52 3.90 1.13 -6.94
C PHE A 52 4.98 0.11 -6.59
N SER A 53 6.25 0.52 -6.49
CA SER A 53 7.34 -0.37 -6.09
C SER A 53 7.10 -0.95 -4.69
N LYS A 54 6.71 -0.11 -3.73
CA LYS A 54 6.38 -0.53 -2.35
C LYS A 54 5.18 -1.50 -2.33
N ILE A 55 4.13 -1.25 -3.12
CA ILE A 55 2.94 -2.11 -3.22
C ILE A 55 3.28 -3.46 -3.86
N GLN A 56 4.09 -3.48 -4.93
CA GLN A 56 4.53 -4.71 -5.59
C GLN A 56 5.37 -5.59 -4.67
N LYS A 57 6.29 -5.01 -3.90
CA LYS A 57 7.12 -5.71 -2.90
C LYS A 57 6.30 -6.30 -1.74
N ALA A 58 5.05 -5.87 -1.55
CA ALA A 58 4.17 -6.37 -0.50
C ALA A 58 3.46 -7.70 -0.84
N ARG A 59 3.72 -8.29 -2.02
CA ARG A 59 3.27 -9.65 -2.37
C ARG A 59 3.79 -10.64 -1.32
N GLY A 60 2.91 -11.48 -0.79
CA GLY A 60 3.20 -12.40 0.33
C GLY A 60 2.69 -11.91 1.69
N VAL A 61 2.55 -10.59 1.88
CA VAL A 61 1.78 -10.01 3.01
C VAL A 61 0.37 -9.62 2.58
N LEU A 62 0.23 -9.17 1.34
CA LEU A 62 -1.04 -8.91 0.67
C LEU A 62 -1.27 -9.94 -0.43
N HIS A 63 -2.53 -10.31 -0.62
CA HIS A 63 -2.93 -11.17 -1.73
C HIS A 63 -2.62 -10.48 -3.07
N PRO A 64 -2.19 -11.21 -4.12
CA PRO A 64 -1.88 -10.62 -5.43
C PRO A 64 -3.00 -9.76 -6.01
N ASN A 65 -4.26 -10.18 -5.82
CA ASN A 65 -5.42 -9.39 -6.26
C ASN A 65 -5.58 -8.08 -5.47
N THR A 66 -5.22 -8.07 -4.19
CA THR A 66 -5.21 -6.84 -3.37
C THR A 66 -4.13 -5.88 -3.84
N VAL A 67 -2.96 -6.39 -4.22
CA VAL A 67 -1.86 -5.61 -4.81
C VAL A 67 -2.33 -4.95 -6.12
N LYS A 68 -2.86 -5.75 -7.06
CA LYS A 68 -3.40 -5.28 -8.35
C LYS A 68 -4.48 -4.22 -8.14
N ARG A 69 -5.46 -4.47 -7.27
CA ARG A 69 -6.53 -3.51 -6.94
C ARG A 69 -6.01 -2.20 -6.37
N LYS A 70 -5.02 -2.25 -5.48
CA LYS A 70 -4.44 -1.02 -4.90
C LYS A 70 -3.72 -0.18 -5.94
N MET A 71 -2.94 -0.81 -6.82
CA MET A 71 -2.27 -0.10 -7.92
C MET A 71 -3.28 0.57 -8.85
N ALA A 72 -4.29 -0.17 -9.30
CA ALA A 72 -5.34 0.36 -10.19
C ALA A 72 -6.10 1.53 -9.56
N ARG A 73 -6.48 1.41 -8.28
CA ARG A 73 -7.17 2.48 -7.55
C ARG A 73 -6.30 3.72 -7.37
N LEU A 74 -5.01 3.56 -7.08
CA LEU A 74 -4.09 4.69 -6.93
C LEU A 74 -3.90 5.43 -8.26
N ALA A 75 -3.69 4.69 -9.37
CA ALA A 75 -3.59 5.27 -10.70
C ALA A 75 -4.85 6.09 -11.06
N LYS A 76 -6.03 5.49 -10.88
CA LYS A 76 -7.31 6.17 -11.15
C LYS A 76 -7.50 7.42 -10.29
N ALA A 77 -7.13 7.35 -9.01
CA ALA A 77 -7.27 8.48 -8.10
C ALA A 77 -6.34 9.66 -8.47
N VAL A 78 -5.10 9.38 -8.87
CA VAL A 78 -4.16 10.42 -9.32
C VAL A 78 -4.64 11.05 -10.62
N ASN A 79 -5.07 10.25 -11.60
CA ASN A 79 -5.58 10.77 -12.87
C ASN A 79 -6.85 11.61 -12.69
N ARG A 80 -7.79 11.18 -11.84
CA ARG A 80 -9.00 11.95 -11.54
C ARG A 80 -8.70 13.28 -10.84
N LYS A 81 -7.68 13.32 -9.97
CA LYS A 81 -7.24 14.59 -9.38
C LYS A 81 -6.62 15.53 -10.41
N GLY A 82 -5.93 14.99 -11.42
CA GLY A 82 -5.46 15.78 -12.56
C GLY A 82 -6.60 16.32 -13.42
N SER A 83 -7.65 15.53 -13.65
CA SER A 83 -8.77 15.94 -14.51
C SER A 83 -9.70 16.99 -13.89
N GLN A 84 -9.79 17.10 -12.56
CA GLN A 84 -10.61 18.14 -11.91
C GLN A 84 -10.04 19.57 -12.03
N ALA A 85 -8.82 19.73 -12.55
CA ALA A 85 -8.23 21.04 -12.85
C ALA A 85 -8.59 21.57 -14.26
N ALA A 86 -9.21 20.75 -15.11
CA ALA A 86 -9.76 21.22 -16.38
C ALA A 86 -11.26 21.47 -16.21
N PRO A 87 -11.76 22.72 -16.37
CA PRO A 87 -13.19 22.94 -16.42
C PRO A 87 -13.73 22.14 -17.61
N ALA A 88 -14.72 21.29 -17.37
CA ALA A 88 -15.45 20.63 -18.44
C ALA A 88 -16.06 21.73 -19.32
N SER A 89 -15.50 21.91 -20.52
CA SER A 89 -16.13 22.68 -21.57
C SER A 89 -17.13 21.78 -22.29
N ARG A 90 -18.40 22.20 -22.19
CA ARG A 90 -19.67 21.62 -22.71
C ARG A 90 -20.42 20.71 -21.75
#